data_AF-A0A2B4RXM8-F1
#
_entry.id   AF-A0A2B4RXM8-F1
#
_cell.length_a   1.000
_cell.length_b   1.000
_cell.length_c   1.000
_cell.angle_alpha   90.00
_cell.angle_beta   90.00
_cell.angle_gamma   90.00
#
_symmetry.space_group_name_H-M   'P 1'
#
loop_
_entity.id
_entity.type
_entity.pdbx_description
1 polymer ?
#
loop_
_entity_poly.entity_id
_entity_poly.type
_entity_poly.pdbx_seq_one_letter_code
_entity_poly.pdbx_strand_id
1 'polypeptide(L)'
;MVEGQLRSLERKSSDHKVPRPSDRDRCFPERLRSVLHGSLHRGSMVKQGEEVHINCLELLAGAFAVKVSARNKIQMKIHLLMDDVSATHYINKMGGTKSPVLAKLALDLWSWCLEHKILLEAQHIPVVLSVRADHESRTFHHHNDWKLSPAVFNLVNQTLGPLQLDLFASRLSAQLPKFISWRPDPEAEAFDAFSQNWSKVRGYAFPPFALVGRCLRQVLAQEVPAVVLIAPVWKTQVWYPLLLDLCVATPLLLLSFPGLLSMQGQIHPPSDLQLPGWLVSANHTQRQINPLQTYFSAILEFLAFEYEAGKAYRILNVCRSAISMTHPKVDSLRVGEHPLIKQLLRGIFNSRPPLPRYSGTWDVQKASSYMASLGTNDLLTLKILSLKLGLLLALTSMERVSETVSHYLRYRRLTPDGVVFDLSELTKKSRFHQGPKASFHASSPDNPKLCVVDCLKEYEGGTEPLRAHSERSKANKLLLSYIRPHRPISSESLSRWLVSFLSSAGVDTTIFKAHSVRGAASSAAMSAGISLKDILS
;
A
#
# COMPACT_ATOMS: atom_id res chain seq x y z
N MET A 1 -26.62 -64.43 -26.72
CA MET A 1 -27.25 -65.61 -26.10
C MET A 1 -27.51 -65.23 -24.65
N VAL A 2 -28.76 -65.14 -24.16
CA VAL A 2 -29.73 -66.24 -23.96
C VAL A 2 -29.14 -67.17 -22.91
N GLU A 3 -29.63 -67.25 -21.66
CA GLU A 3 -31.02 -67.31 -21.13
C GLU A 3 -31.21 -66.45 -19.83
N GLY A 4 -32.38 -66.11 -19.26
CA GLY A 4 -33.79 -66.07 -19.70
C GLY A 4 -34.52 -67.41 -19.95
N GLN A 5 -35.59 -67.83 -19.26
CA GLN A 5 -36.53 -67.18 -18.33
C GLN A 5 -37.29 -68.25 -17.49
N LEU A 6 -38.09 -67.84 -16.48
CA LEU A 6 -39.50 -68.25 -16.19
C LEU A 6 -39.95 -67.44 -14.94
N ARG A 7 -40.84 -66.43 -15.03
CA ARG A 7 -42.33 -66.45 -15.13
C ARG A 7 -43.00 -67.07 -13.90
N SER A 8 -44.13 -66.58 -13.37
CA SER A 8 -45.36 -65.99 -13.95
C SER A 8 -46.08 -65.15 -12.84
N LEU A 9 -47.15 -64.33 -12.90
CA LEU A 9 -48.15 -63.70 -13.83
C LEU A 9 -48.89 -62.63 -12.94
N GLU A 10 -49.65 -61.61 -13.36
CA GLU A 10 -49.71 -60.70 -14.52
C GLU A 10 -50.27 -59.32 -14.01
N ARG A 11 -50.20 -58.20 -14.74
CA ARG A 11 -51.33 -57.41 -15.34
C ARG A 11 -52.72 -57.51 -14.63
N LYS A 12 -53.56 -56.46 -14.53
CA LYS A 12 -53.58 -55.12 -15.17
C LYS A 12 -54.60 -54.14 -14.49
N SER A 13 -54.17 -52.93 -14.12
CA SER A 13 -54.92 -51.65 -14.15
C SER A 13 -53.99 -50.53 -13.61
N SER A 14 -53.85 -49.28 -14.10
CA SER A 14 -54.64 -48.32 -14.88
C SER A 14 -55.85 -47.72 -14.14
N ASP A 15 -55.91 -46.42 -13.85
CA ASP A 15 -54.91 -45.34 -13.96
C ASP A 15 -55.37 -44.14 -13.09
N HIS A 16 -54.46 -43.21 -12.76
CA HIS A 16 -54.66 -41.79 -12.39
C HIS A 16 -53.45 -41.27 -11.61
N LYS A 17 -52.41 -40.81 -12.32
CA LYS A 17 -51.28 -40.09 -11.70
C LYS A 17 -51.68 -38.66 -11.35
N VAL A 18 -51.65 -38.30 -10.07
CA VAL A 18 -51.57 -36.89 -9.65
C VAL A 18 -50.21 -36.32 -10.14
N PRO A 19 -50.16 -35.10 -10.73
CA PRO A 19 -48.91 -34.51 -11.18
C PRO A 19 -47.90 -34.31 -10.03
N ARG A 20 -46.61 -34.50 -10.32
CA ARG A 20 -45.55 -34.02 -9.42
C ARG A 20 -45.46 -32.49 -9.52
N PRO A 21 -45.30 -31.76 -8.41
CA PRO A 21 -44.95 -30.34 -8.47
C PRO A 21 -43.62 -30.11 -9.20
N SER A 22 -43.46 -28.91 -9.75
CA SER A 22 -42.24 -28.49 -10.46
C SER A 22 -41.37 -27.59 -9.57
N ASP A 23 -40.12 -27.34 -9.96
CA ASP A 23 -39.10 -26.61 -9.17
C ASP A 23 -39.35 -25.09 -8.96
N ARG A 24 -40.60 -24.69 -8.75
CA ARG A 24 -41.02 -23.33 -8.36
C ARG A 24 -41.42 -23.21 -6.88
N ASP A 25 -41.65 -24.32 -6.20
CA ASP A 25 -42.16 -24.35 -4.82
C ASP A 25 -41.04 -24.12 -3.79
N ARG A 26 -40.77 -22.84 -3.46
CA ARG A 26 -39.84 -22.44 -2.40
C ARG A 26 -40.58 -22.28 -1.07
N CYS A 27 -40.43 -23.24 -0.16
CA CYS A 27 -40.85 -23.08 1.23
C CYS A 27 -39.94 -22.07 1.99
N PHE A 28 -40.52 -21.34 2.93
CA PHE A 28 -39.84 -20.34 3.78
C PHE A 28 -40.35 -20.44 5.23
N PRO A 29 -39.54 -20.85 6.23
CA PRO A 29 -40.08 -21.15 7.56
C PRO A 29 -39.35 -20.51 8.78
N GLU A 30 -40.06 -20.49 9.93
CA GLU A 30 -39.85 -19.90 11.29
C GLU A 30 -39.03 -18.63 11.54
N ARG A 31 -38.08 -18.19 10.70
CA ARG A 31 -37.35 -16.92 10.90
C ARG A 31 -38.27 -15.70 10.97
N LEU A 32 -39.54 -15.91 10.60
CA LEU A 32 -40.64 -15.01 10.82
C LEU A 32 -41.00 -14.86 12.30
N ARG A 33 -41.42 -15.90 13.03
CA ARG A 33 -42.07 -15.80 14.36
C ARG A 33 -41.41 -14.79 15.33
N SER A 34 -40.08 -14.79 15.45
CA SER A 34 -39.32 -13.84 16.30
C SER A 34 -39.28 -12.40 15.75
N VAL A 35 -39.22 -12.22 14.44
CA VAL A 35 -39.30 -10.90 13.77
C VAL A 35 -40.68 -10.27 13.96
N LEU A 36 -41.76 -11.06 14.02
CA LEU A 36 -43.14 -10.56 14.14
C LEU A 36 -43.38 -9.89 15.49
N HIS A 37 -42.89 -10.51 16.58
CA HIS A 37 -42.85 -9.89 17.91
C HIS A 37 -42.19 -8.51 17.87
N GLY A 38 -41.06 -8.38 17.16
CA GLY A 38 -40.36 -7.11 16.97
C GLY A 38 -41.16 -6.07 16.16
N SER A 39 -41.83 -6.48 15.09
CA SER A 39 -42.65 -5.58 14.27
C SER A 39 -43.89 -5.06 15.02
N LEU A 40 -44.62 -5.90 15.77
CA LEU A 40 -45.79 -5.45 16.54
C LEU A 40 -45.41 -4.41 17.63
N HIS A 41 -44.21 -4.52 18.22
CA HIS A 41 -43.71 -3.57 19.22
C HIS A 41 -43.33 -2.20 18.64
N ARG A 42 -43.05 -2.08 17.33
CA ARG A 42 -42.92 -0.78 16.65
C ARG A 42 -44.23 -0.28 16.04
N GLY A 43 -45.19 -1.17 15.81
CA GLY A 43 -46.50 -0.90 15.21
C GLY A 43 -47.61 -0.45 16.18
N SER A 44 -47.28 0.08 17.35
CA SER A 44 -48.23 0.74 18.28
C SER A 44 -49.47 -0.08 18.71
N MET A 45 -49.43 -1.42 18.70
CA MET A 45 -50.61 -2.26 18.97
C MET A 45 -50.44 -3.40 20.01
N VAL A 46 -49.33 -3.45 20.75
CA VAL A 46 -49.13 -4.42 21.85
C VAL A 46 -48.43 -3.73 23.02
N LYS A 47 -48.87 -3.97 24.27
CA LYS A 47 -48.14 -3.52 25.47
C LYS A 47 -46.99 -4.47 25.76
N GLN A 48 -45.85 -3.95 26.22
CA GLN A 48 -44.72 -4.80 26.63
C GLN A 48 -45.17 -5.83 27.68
N GLY A 49 -45.15 -7.11 27.31
CA GLY A 49 -45.50 -8.24 28.19
C GLY A 49 -46.61 -9.17 27.66
N GLU A 50 -47.35 -8.80 26.63
CA GLU A 50 -48.40 -9.67 26.05
C GLU A 50 -47.83 -10.64 25.00
N GLU A 51 -48.11 -11.95 25.15
CA GLU A 51 -47.74 -12.96 24.16
C GLU A 51 -48.61 -12.85 22.90
N VAL A 52 -47.99 -12.87 21.72
CA VAL A 52 -48.70 -12.74 20.45
C VAL A 52 -49.26 -14.12 20.06
N HIS A 53 -50.59 -14.24 20.10
CA HIS A 53 -51.30 -15.48 19.79
C HIS A 53 -50.82 -16.15 18.48
N ILE A 54 -50.57 -17.46 18.50
CA ILE A 54 -49.87 -18.20 17.44
C ILE A 54 -50.42 -17.94 16.02
N ASN A 55 -51.74 -17.94 15.83
CA ASN A 55 -52.39 -17.64 14.55
C ASN A 55 -52.01 -16.25 13.97
N CYS A 56 -51.74 -15.25 14.82
CA CYS A 56 -51.26 -13.93 14.39
C CYS A 56 -49.84 -14.03 13.83
N LEU A 57 -49.02 -14.91 14.41
CA LEU A 57 -47.68 -15.18 13.91
C LEU A 57 -47.75 -15.89 12.54
N GLU A 58 -48.65 -16.85 12.35
CA GLU A 58 -48.80 -17.52 11.05
C GLU A 58 -49.35 -16.60 9.95
N LEU A 59 -50.33 -15.73 10.27
CA LEU A 59 -50.84 -14.77 9.28
C LEU A 59 -49.74 -13.79 8.83
N LEU A 60 -48.94 -13.26 9.77
CA LEU A 60 -47.81 -12.40 9.41
C LEU A 60 -46.67 -13.17 8.73
N ALA A 61 -46.49 -14.46 9.02
CA ALA A 61 -45.57 -15.32 8.29
C ALA A 61 -45.96 -15.41 6.79
N GLY A 62 -47.24 -15.69 6.53
CA GLY A 62 -47.82 -15.63 5.19
C GLY A 62 -47.66 -14.25 4.53
N ALA A 63 -47.91 -13.18 5.28
CA ALA A 63 -47.82 -11.80 4.76
C ALA A 63 -46.42 -11.45 4.23
N PHE A 64 -45.35 -11.83 4.94
CA PHE A 64 -43.99 -11.61 4.46
C PHE A 64 -43.60 -12.54 3.30
N ALA A 65 -44.08 -13.80 3.28
CA ALA A 65 -43.84 -14.71 2.17
C ALA A 65 -44.40 -14.15 0.84
N VAL A 66 -45.60 -13.55 0.89
CA VAL A 66 -46.20 -12.81 -0.24
C VAL A 66 -45.33 -11.60 -0.62
N LYS A 67 -44.99 -10.72 0.34
CA LYS A 67 -44.21 -9.49 0.10
C LYS A 67 -42.82 -9.75 -0.50
N VAL A 68 -42.12 -10.79 -0.03
CA VAL A 68 -40.82 -11.21 -0.59
C VAL A 68 -40.99 -11.78 -2.00
N SER A 69 -41.98 -12.64 -2.22
CA SER A 69 -42.20 -13.30 -3.52
C SER A 69 -42.62 -12.34 -4.63
N ALA A 70 -43.24 -11.21 -4.26
CA ALA A 70 -43.82 -10.22 -5.17
C ALA A 70 -43.09 -8.87 -5.24
N ARG A 71 -41.98 -8.68 -4.53
CA ARG A 71 -41.34 -7.36 -4.27
C ARG A 71 -41.16 -6.43 -5.49
N ASN A 72 -40.89 -6.98 -6.67
CA ASN A 72 -40.72 -6.24 -7.93
C ASN A 72 -41.72 -6.70 -9.02
N LYS A 73 -42.94 -7.10 -8.64
CA LYS A 73 -43.94 -7.72 -9.53
C LYS A 73 -45.31 -7.07 -9.33
N ILE A 74 -46.03 -6.88 -10.44
CA ILE A 74 -47.37 -6.29 -10.48
C ILE A 74 -48.27 -7.26 -11.28
N GLN A 75 -49.57 -7.29 -10.97
CA GLN A 75 -50.59 -8.06 -11.73
C GLN A 75 -50.32 -9.57 -11.76
N MET A 76 -50.43 -10.23 -10.61
CA MET A 76 -50.32 -11.69 -10.53
C MET A 76 -51.16 -12.32 -9.43
N LYS A 77 -51.47 -13.61 -9.61
CA LYS A 77 -52.10 -14.46 -8.60
C LYS A 77 -51.03 -15.18 -7.79
N ILE A 78 -51.18 -15.19 -6.47
CA ILE A 78 -50.33 -15.92 -5.52
C ILE A 78 -51.19 -16.90 -4.74
N HIS A 79 -50.84 -18.18 -4.85
CA HIS A 79 -51.36 -19.24 -3.99
C HIS A 79 -50.40 -19.42 -2.82
N LEU A 80 -50.88 -19.13 -1.61
CA LEU A 80 -50.12 -19.20 -0.37
C LEU A 80 -50.50 -20.48 0.39
N LEU A 81 -49.51 -21.31 0.69
CA LEU A 81 -49.71 -22.60 1.35
C LEU A 81 -49.36 -22.47 2.83
N MET A 82 -50.26 -22.85 3.73
CA MET A 82 -50.15 -22.63 5.19
C MET A 82 -50.67 -23.84 5.98
N ASP A 83 -50.30 -23.96 7.26
CA ASP A 83 -50.76 -25.02 8.16
C ASP A 83 -51.70 -24.52 9.29
N ASP A 84 -51.84 -23.21 9.51
CA ASP A 84 -52.95 -22.66 10.31
C ASP A 84 -54.21 -22.41 9.44
N VAL A 85 -55.27 -23.16 9.72
CA VAL A 85 -56.62 -22.99 9.17
C VAL A 85 -57.16 -21.58 9.44
N SER A 86 -56.81 -20.98 10.58
CA SER A 86 -57.32 -19.69 11.03
C SER A 86 -56.74 -18.54 10.23
N ALA A 87 -55.42 -18.46 10.11
CA ALA A 87 -54.72 -17.51 9.24
C ALA A 87 -55.18 -17.65 7.79
N THR A 88 -55.30 -18.90 7.29
CA THR A 88 -55.87 -19.21 5.97
C THR A 88 -57.26 -18.60 5.79
N HIS A 89 -58.14 -18.74 6.79
CA HIS A 89 -59.50 -18.18 6.77
C HIS A 89 -59.50 -16.65 6.77
N TYR A 90 -58.72 -16.01 7.64
CA TYR A 90 -58.64 -14.54 7.73
C TYR A 90 -58.07 -13.93 6.44
N ILE A 91 -57.10 -14.56 5.79
CA ILE A 91 -56.60 -14.12 4.48
C ILE A 91 -57.72 -14.25 3.43
N ASN A 92 -58.34 -15.43 3.29
CA ASN A 92 -59.38 -15.66 2.28
C ASN A 92 -60.68 -14.88 2.50
N LYS A 93 -60.90 -14.31 3.70
CA LYS A 93 -62.06 -13.47 4.03
C LYS A 93 -61.71 -11.99 4.23
N MET A 94 -60.48 -11.58 3.90
CA MET A 94 -59.98 -10.20 4.03
C MET A 94 -60.12 -9.63 5.46
N GLY A 95 -60.12 -10.49 6.48
CA GLY A 95 -60.41 -10.16 7.87
C GLY A 95 -61.27 -11.22 8.56
N GLY A 96 -61.84 -10.85 9.72
CA GLY A 96 -62.72 -11.71 10.51
C GLY A 96 -63.10 -11.04 11.84
N THR A 97 -64.13 -11.55 12.51
CA THR A 97 -64.75 -10.90 13.68
C THR A 97 -64.25 -11.40 15.04
N LYS A 98 -63.45 -12.47 15.09
CA LYS A 98 -63.07 -13.15 16.35
C LYS A 98 -61.79 -12.60 17.01
N SER A 99 -60.97 -11.83 16.28
CA SER A 99 -59.76 -11.20 16.81
C SER A 99 -59.47 -9.91 16.02
N PRO A 100 -59.47 -8.73 16.66
CA PRO A 100 -59.19 -7.47 15.97
C PRO A 100 -57.73 -7.39 15.48
N VAL A 101 -56.80 -8.07 16.16
CA VAL A 101 -55.39 -8.15 15.75
C VAL A 101 -55.24 -8.95 14.46
N LEU A 102 -55.87 -10.13 14.36
CA LEU A 102 -55.89 -10.90 13.10
C LEU A 102 -56.59 -10.14 11.96
N ALA A 103 -57.70 -9.47 12.26
CA ALA A 103 -58.42 -8.65 11.28
C ALA A 103 -57.53 -7.52 10.73
N LYS A 104 -56.84 -6.79 11.60
CA LYS A 104 -55.92 -5.71 11.23
C LYS A 104 -54.75 -6.22 10.38
N LEU A 105 -54.10 -7.31 10.78
CA LEU A 105 -52.99 -7.90 10.01
C LEU A 105 -53.45 -8.41 8.62
N ALA A 106 -54.66 -8.97 8.52
CA ALA A 106 -55.25 -9.35 7.23
C ALA A 106 -55.52 -8.14 6.33
N LEU A 107 -56.08 -7.06 6.87
CA LEU A 107 -56.33 -5.81 6.16
C LEU A 107 -55.04 -5.13 5.70
N ASP A 108 -53.97 -5.17 6.50
CA ASP A 108 -52.66 -4.60 6.15
C ASP A 108 -51.90 -5.42 5.10
N LEU A 109 -52.15 -6.74 5.03
CA LEU A 109 -51.71 -7.58 3.92
C LEU A 109 -52.51 -7.28 2.65
N TRP A 110 -53.84 -7.20 2.73
CA TRP A 110 -54.69 -6.95 1.57
C TRP A 110 -54.55 -5.54 0.99
N SER A 111 -54.37 -4.51 1.81
CA SER A 111 -54.04 -3.15 1.36
C SER A 111 -52.80 -3.16 0.47
N TRP A 112 -51.72 -3.80 0.94
CA TRP A 112 -50.49 -3.94 0.17
C TRP A 112 -50.67 -4.77 -1.12
N CYS A 113 -51.47 -5.84 -1.06
CA CYS A 113 -51.77 -6.64 -2.26
C CYS A 113 -52.56 -5.84 -3.30
N LEU A 114 -53.51 -4.99 -2.88
CA LEU A 114 -54.30 -4.13 -3.76
C LEU A 114 -53.42 -3.06 -4.43
N GLU A 115 -52.53 -2.40 -3.68
CA GLU A 115 -51.52 -1.46 -4.21
C GLU A 115 -50.69 -2.09 -5.34
N HIS A 116 -50.29 -3.36 -5.17
CA HIS A 116 -49.43 -4.10 -6.11
C HIS A 116 -50.22 -4.90 -7.17
N LYS A 117 -51.56 -4.80 -7.17
CA LYS A 117 -52.48 -5.56 -8.05
C LYS A 117 -52.27 -7.09 -7.96
N ILE A 118 -52.10 -7.60 -6.75
CA ILE A 118 -51.90 -9.02 -6.44
C ILE A 118 -53.23 -9.64 -5.99
N LEU A 119 -53.61 -10.75 -6.62
CA LEU A 119 -54.71 -11.61 -6.15
C LEU A 119 -54.13 -12.70 -5.24
N LEU A 120 -54.48 -12.69 -3.96
CA LEU A 120 -54.00 -13.66 -2.98
C LEU A 120 -55.08 -14.69 -2.63
N GLU A 121 -54.72 -15.97 -2.69
CA GLU A 121 -55.54 -17.09 -2.19
C GLU A 121 -54.69 -17.96 -1.26
N ALA A 122 -55.17 -18.22 -0.05
CA ALA A 122 -54.51 -19.11 0.91
C ALA A 122 -55.14 -20.51 0.88
N GLN A 123 -54.33 -21.56 1.03
CA GLN A 123 -54.78 -22.94 1.15
C GLN A 123 -54.10 -23.63 2.35
N HIS A 124 -54.91 -24.27 3.19
CA HIS A 124 -54.44 -25.07 4.31
C HIS A 124 -53.89 -26.43 3.84
N ILE A 125 -52.74 -26.84 4.37
CA ILE A 125 -52.06 -28.10 4.13
C ILE A 125 -51.88 -28.86 5.47
N PRO A 126 -52.19 -30.17 5.55
CA PRO A 126 -51.96 -30.96 6.75
C PRO A 126 -50.49 -31.01 7.21
N VAL A 127 -50.25 -30.89 8.51
CA VAL A 127 -48.93 -30.83 9.18
C VAL A 127 -47.96 -31.96 8.78
N VAL A 128 -48.45 -33.14 8.39
CA VAL A 128 -47.61 -34.26 7.89
C VAL A 128 -46.80 -33.86 6.64
N LEU A 129 -47.23 -32.84 5.89
CA LEU A 129 -46.54 -32.32 4.71
C LEU A 129 -45.65 -31.10 5.00
N SER A 130 -45.83 -30.39 6.13
CA SER A 130 -44.99 -29.25 6.51
C SER A 130 -43.65 -29.65 7.13
N VAL A 131 -43.42 -30.95 7.41
CA VAL A 131 -42.20 -31.50 8.03
C VAL A 131 -40.88 -31.01 7.41
N ARG A 132 -40.82 -30.77 6.08
CA ARG A 132 -39.63 -30.20 5.43
C ARG A 132 -39.41 -28.72 5.77
N ALA A 133 -40.48 -27.95 5.89
CA ALA A 133 -40.42 -26.56 6.31
C ALA A 133 -39.98 -26.46 7.79
N ASP A 134 -40.65 -27.21 8.67
CA ASP A 134 -40.33 -27.30 10.10
C ASP A 134 -38.90 -27.81 10.39
N HIS A 135 -38.32 -28.61 9.50
CA HIS A 135 -36.92 -29.05 9.63
C HIS A 135 -35.92 -27.94 9.27
N GLU A 136 -36.10 -27.22 8.16
CA GLU A 136 -35.24 -26.09 7.77
C GLU A 136 -35.33 -24.88 8.70
N SER A 137 -36.37 -24.83 9.54
CA SER A 137 -36.68 -23.73 10.42
C SER A 137 -36.02 -23.89 11.79
N ARG A 138 -36.28 -25.03 12.43
CA ARG A 138 -35.76 -25.39 13.76
C ARG A 138 -34.24 -25.60 13.77
N THR A 139 -33.64 -25.91 12.62
CA THR A 139 -32.18 -26.05 12.47
C THR A 139 -31.43 -24.71 12.38
N PHE A 140 -32.11 -23.58 12.16
CA PHE A 140 -31.45 -22.30 11.85
C PHE A 140 -31.28 -21.36 13.06
N HIS A 141 -30.79 -21.89 14.18
CA HIS A 141 -30.54 -21.10 15.39
C HIS A 141 -29.55 -19.94 15.15
N HIS A 142 -29.90 -18.77 15.69
CA HIS A 142 -29.36 -17.46 15.29
C HIS A 142 -27.92 -17.12 15.73
N HIS A 143 -27.13 -18.08 16.23
CA HIS A 143 -25.93 -17.88 17.07
C HIS A 143 -24.82 -16.91 16.60
N ASN A 144 -24.85 -16.42 15.36
CA ASN A 144 -23.83 -15.55 14.76
C ASN A 144 -24.35 -14.17 14.29
N ASP A 145 -25.62 -13.79 14.51
CA ASP A 145 -26.19 -12.48 14.07
C ASP A 145 -25.89 -11.33 15.07
N TRP A 146 -24.61 -11.19 15.44
CA TRP A 146 -24.12 -10.19 16.41
C TRP A 146 -23.84 -8.84 15.74
N LYS A 147 -24.17 -7.75 16.43
CA LYS A 147 -23.78 -6.38 16.05
C LYS A 147 -22.99 -5.68 17.15
N LEU A 148 -22.19 -4.67 16.76
CA LEU A 148 -21.56 -3.75 17.70
C LEU A 148 -22.63 -2.96 18.48
N SER A 149 -22.30 -2.49 19.68
CA SER A 149 -23.13 -1.50 20.37
C SER A 149 -23.28 -0.22 19.50
N PRO A 150 -24.45 0.46 19.49
CA PRO A 150 -24.66 1.63 18.63
C PRO A 150 -23.66 2.77 18.88
N ALA A 151 -23.21 2.95 20.13
CA ALA A 151 -22.21 3.95 20.47
C ALA A 151 -20.83 3.63 19.84
N VAL A 152 -20.42 2.36 19.87
CA VAL A 152 -19.15 1.91 19.27
C VAL A 152 -19.23 1.96 17.74
N PHE A 153 -20.36 1.58 17.14
CA PHE A 153 -20.58 1.76 15.71
C PHE A 153 -20.50 3.23 15.28
N ASN A 154 -21.12 4.15 16.04
CA ASN A 154 -21.05 5.58 15.75
C ASN A 154 -19.59 6.10 15.78
N LEU A 155 -18.77 5.65 16.73
CA LEU A 155 -17.34 5.96 16.77
C LEU A 155 -16.61 5.43 15.52
N VAL A 156 -16.85 4.16 15.14
CA VAL A 156 -16.30 3.57 13.91
C VAL A 156 -16.67 4.38 12.66
N ASN A 157 -17.94 4.80 12.54
CA ASN A 157 -18.42 5.59 11.42
C ASN A 157 -17.84 7.02 11.41
N GLN A 158 -17.64 7.64 12.57
CA GLN A 158 -16.99 8.95 12.71
C GLN A 158 -15.49 8.91 12.38
N THR A 159 -14.78 7.84 12.73
CA THR A 159 -13.33 7.73 12.53
C THR A 159 -12.94 7.16 11.16
N LEU A 160 -13.69 6.19 10.63
CA LEU A 160 -13.33 5.44 9.40
C LEU A 160 -14.33 5.60 8.24
N GLY A 161 -15.49 6.24 8.48
CA GLY A 161 -16.54 6.45 7.50
C GLY A 161 -16.32 7.66 6.56
N PRO A 162 -17.39 8.33 6.09
CA PRO A 162 -18.79 7.97 6.29
C PRO A 162 -19.14 6.65 5.58
N LEU A 163 -19.93 5.82 6.25
CA LEU A 163 -20.37 4.50 5.79
C LEU A 163 -21.80 4.59 5.22
N GLN A 164 -22.06 3.86 4.13
CA GLN A 164 -23.26 4.01 3.30
C GLN A 164 -24.14 2.75 3.21
N LEU A 165 -23.54 1.57 3.34
CA LEU A 165 -24.21 0.28 3.18
C LEU A 165 -23.67 -0.75 4.17
N ASP A 166 -24.54 -1.39 4.94
CA ASP A 166 -24.19 -2.49 5.84
C ASP A 166 -24.22 -3.82 5.07
N LEU A 167 -23.08 -4.49 4.92
CA LEU A 167 -22.91 -5.62 4.01
C LEU A 167 -23.30 -6.97 4.64
N PHE A 168 -23.47 -7.08 5.96
CA PHE A 168 -23.63 -8.39 6.63
C PHE A 168 -24.67 -8.37 7.76
N ALA A 169 -25.87 -7.85 7.51
CA ALA A 169 -26.87 -7.63 8.55
C ALA A 169 -28.26 -8.22 8.24
N SER A 170 -29.03 -8.50 9.28
CA SER A 170 -30.48 -8.59 9.24
C SER A 170 -31.10 -7.24 9.65
N ARG A 171 -32.40 -7.04 9.45
CA ARG A 171 -33.10 -5.83 9.94
C ARG A 171 -32.99 -5.60 11.45
N LEU A 172 -32.56 -6.61 12.21
CA LEU A 172 -32.35 -6.56 13.66
C LEU A 172 -30.90 -6.23 14.04
N SER A 173 -29.91 -6.62 13.22
CA SER A 173 -28.48 -6.34 13.41
C SER A 173 -27.97 -5.12 12.61
N ALA A 174 -28.71 -4.64 11.62
CA ALA A 174 -28.32 -3.52 10.75
C ALA A 174 -27.96 -2.24 11.54
N GLN A 175 -26.85 -1.61 11.14
CA GLN A 175 -26.32 -0.39 11.76
C GLN A 175 -26.42 0.83 10.83
N LEU A 176 -26.82 0.64 9.57
CA LEU A 176 -27.08 1.68 8.58
C LEU A 176 -28.49 1.54 7.98
N PRO A 177 -29.10 2.62 7.45
CA PRO A 177 -30.45 2.56 6.85
C PRO A 177 -30.55 1.66 5.62
N LYS A 178 -29.45 1.46 4.89
CA LYS A 178 -29.33 0.48 3.80
C LYS A 178 -28.47 -0.68 4.28
N PHE A 179 -28.95 -1.90 4.08
CA PHE A 179 -28.23 -3.13 4.43
C PHE A 179 -28.47 -4.25 3.41
N ILE A 180 -27.57 -5.24 3.36
CA ILE A 180 -27.69 -6.48 2.60
C ILE A 180 -27.90 -7.65 3.56
N SER A 181 -28.91 -8.48 3.29
CA SER A 181 -29.24 -9.64 4.12
C SER A 181 -28.75 -10.97 3.54
N TRP A 182 -28.48 -11.97 4.39
CA TRP A 182 -28.01 -13.29 3.93
C TRP A 182 -29.04 -14.06 3.09
N ARG A 183 -30.32 -13.99 3.47
CA ARG A 183 -31.48 -14.49 2.70
C ARG A 183 -32.37 -13.29 2.31
N PRO A 184 -33.25 -13.40 1.29
CA PRO A 184 -34.17 -12.33 0.91
C PRO A 184 -34.97 -11.77 2.08
N ASP A 185 -34.85 -10.46 2.30
CA ASP A 185 -35.62 -9.67 3.27
C ASP A 185 -36.21 -8.47 2.49
N PRO A 186 -37.49 -8.10 2.69
CA PRO A 186 -38.10 -7.01 1.94
C PRO A 186 -37.66 -5.61 2.40
N GLU A 187 -37.00 -5.47 3.55
CA GLU A 187 -36.42 -4.20 4.04
C GLU A 187 -34.95 -4.02 3.62
N ALA A 188 -34.24 -5.11 3.26
CA ALA A 188 -32.85 -5.04 2.78
C ALA A 188 -32.75 -4.48 1.36
N GLU A 189 -31.67 -3.76 1.03
CA GLU A 189 -31.39 -3.25 -0.33
C GLU A 189 -31.22 -4.41 -1.33
N ALA A 190 -30.53 -5.48 -0.91
CA ALA A 190 -30.31 -6.70 -1.67
C ALA A 190 -30.13 -7.91 -0.73
N PHE A 191 -29.89 -9.09 -1.29
CA PHE A 191 -29.47 -10.29 -0.54
C PHE A 191 -28.18 -10.88 -1.12
N ASP A 192 -27.47 -11.66 -0.30
CA ASP A 192 -26.08 -12.14 -0.48
C ASP A 192 -25.10 -11.04 -0.93
N ALA A 193 -24.31 -10.54 0.02
CA ALA A 193 -23.32 -9.51 -0.26
C ALA A 193 -22.21 -9.96 -1.22
N PHE A 194 -21.88 -11.25 -1.31
CA PHE A 194 -20.86 -11.71 -2.25
C PHE A 194 -21.34 -11.71 -3.71
N SER A 195 -22.65 -11.63 -3.95
CA SER A 195 -23.25 -11.40 -5.26
C SER A 195 -23.34 -9.91 -5.64
N GLN A 196 -22.99 -8.98 -4.73
CA GLN A 196 -23.05 -7.54 -4.97
C GLN A 196 -21.69 -6.94 -5.38
N ASN A 197 -21.72 -5.77 -6.01
CA ASN A 197 -20.53 -4.99 -6.35
C ASN A 197 -20.22 -3.98 -5.23
N TRP A 198 -19.09 -4.19 -4.55
CA TRP A 198 -18.65 -3.40 -3.39
C TRP A 198 -17.85 -2.17 -3.80
N SER A 199 -17.25 -2.12 -4.99
CA SER A 199 -16.40 -0.99 -5.40
C SER A 199 -17.16 0.30 -5.69
N LYS A 200 -18.50 0.23 -5.76
CA LYS A 200 -19.41 1.37 -5.97
C LYS A 200 -19.90 2.08 -4.68
N VAL A 201 -19.57 1.58 -3.49
CA VAL A 201 -20.13 2.05 -2.21
C VAL A 201 -19.10 2.04 -1.08
N ARG A 202 -19.22 2.95 -0.09
CA ARG A 202 -18.48 2.80 1.18
C ARG A 202 -19.22 1.84 2.10
N GLY A 203 -18.83 0.56 2.02
CA GLY A 203 -19.41 -0.51 2.82
C GLY A 203 -18.90 -0.55 4.27
N TYR A 204 -19.78 -1.01 5.16
CA TYR A 204 -19.47 -1.55 6.48
C TYR A 204 -19.65 -3.07 6.44
N ALA A 205 -18.73 -3.84 7.01
CA ALA A 205 -18.81 -5.29 7.05
C ALA A 205 -18.49 -5.83 8.44
N PHE A 206 -19.46 -6.51 9.06
CA PHE A 206 -19.23 -7.34 10.24
C PHE A 206 -19.68 -8.79 9.94
N PRO A 207 -18.90 -9.54 9.13
CA PRO A 207 -19.25 -10.90 8.74
C PRO A 207 -18.99 -11.89 9.87
N PRO A 208 -19.69 -13.04 9.90
CA PRO A 208 -19.26 -14.22 10.66
C PRO A 208 -17.79 -14.55 10.34
N PHE A 209 -16.95 -14.76 11.36
CA PHE A 209 -15.48 -14.71 11.20
C PHE A 209 -14.89 -15.72 10.20
N ALA A 210 -15.57 -16.85 9.96
CA ALA A 210 -15.20 -17.82 8.92
C ALA A 210 -15.24 -17.24 7.49
N LEU A 211 -15.99 -16.16 7.26
CA LEU A 211 -16.16 -15.50 5.96
C LEU A 211 -15.19 -14.32 5.74
N VAL A 212 -14.42 -13.89 6.75
CA VAL A 212 -13.46 -12.77 6.65
C VAL A 212 -12.49 -12.96 5.48
N GLY A 213 -11.92 -14.16 5.33
CA GLY A 213 -11.04 -14.49 4.19
C GLY A 213 -11.72 -14.41 2.82
N ARG A 214 -13.04 -14.59 2.73
CA ARG A 214 -13.81 -14.38 1.49
C ARG A 214 -14.06 -12.89 1.24
N CYS A 215 -14.32 -12.09 2.28
CA CYS A 215 -14.45 -10.64 2.18
C CYS A 215 -13.17 -9.98 1.65
N LEU A 216 -12.00 -10.39 2.13
CA LEU A 216 -10.70 -9.87 1.66
C LEU A 216 -10.41 -10.25 0.19
N ARG A 217 -10.83 -11.44 -0.24
CA ARG A 217 -10.78 -11.84 -1.66
C ARG A 217 -11.76 -11.03 -2.52
N GLN A 218 -12.95 -10.71 -2.01
CA GLN A 218 -13.92 -9.84 -2.70
C GLN A 218 -13.36 -8.42 -2.89
N VAL A 219 -12.70 -7.87 -1.86
CA VAL A 219 -12.02 -6.56 -1.90
C VAL A 219 -11.02 -6.50 -3.05
N LEU A 220 -10.13 -7.50 -3.15
CA LEU A 220 -9.17 -7.60 -4.26
C LEU A 220 -9.86 -7.81 -5.62
N ALA A 221 -10.75 -8.80 -5.74
CA ALA A 221 -11.32 -9.22 -7.01
C ALA A 221 -12.26 -8.19 -7.68
N GLN A 222 -12.72 -7.19 -6.92
CA GLN A 222 -13.54 -6.08 -7.43
C GLN A 222 -12.82 -4.71 -7.37
N GLU A 223 -11.52 -4.69 -7.06
CA GLU A 223 -10.71 -3.48 -6.88
C GLU A 223 -11.36 -2.46 -5.92
N VAL A 224 -11.87 -2.94 -4.79
CA VAL A 224 -12.68 -2.13 -3.86
C VAL A 224 -11.84 -1.00 -3.25
N PRO A 225 -12.24 0.28 -3.40
CA PRO A 225 -11.40 1.42 -3.03
C PRO A 225 -11.38 1.65 -1.52
N ALA A 226 -12.45 1.33 -0.78
CA ALA A 226 -12.47 1.35 0.69
C ALA A 226 -13.69 0.59 1.24
N VAL A 227 -13.47 -0.29 2.21
CA VAL A 227 -14.52 -0.88 3.05
C VAL A 227 -14.02 -0.96 4.50
N VAL A 228 -14.91 -0.74 5.48
CA VAL A 228 -14.59 -0.93 6.90
C VAL A 228 -15.04 -2.32 7.33
N LEU A 229 -14.09 -3.14 7.77
CA LEU A 229 -14.28 -4.53 8.16
C LEU A 229 -14.05 -4.68 9.67
N ILE A 230 -14.99 -5.30 10.38
CA ILE A 230 -14.83 -5.73 11.77
C ILE A 230 -14.32 -7.18 11.77
N ALA A 231 -13.11 -7.39 12.27
CA ALA A 231 -12.45 -8.70 12.31
C ALA A 231 -11.49 -8.81 13.51
N PRO A 232 -11.29 -9.99 14.10
CA PRO A 232 -10.48 -10.14 15.32
C PRO A 232 -8.97 -10.21 15.03
N VAL A 233 -8.15 -9.90 16.05
CA VAL A 233 -6.67 -9.99 16.01
C VAL A 233 -6.19 -11.45 16.10
N TRP A 234 -6.55 -12.27 15.12
CA TRP A 234 -6.24 -13.70 15.09
C TRP A 234 -5.01 -14.01 14.22
N LYS A 235 -3.82 -13.74 14.76
CA LYS A 235 -2.52 -13.86 14.07
C LYS A 235 -2.23 -15.23 13.43
N THR A 236 -2.89 -16.29 13.87
CA THR A 236 -2.75 -17.68 13.37
C THR A 236 -3.67 -18.02 12.20
N GLN A 237 -4.59 -17.12 11.81
CA GLN A 237 -5.53 -17.38 10.72
C GLN A 237 -4.89 -17.14 9.35
N VAL A 238 -5.20 -18.03 8.40
CA VAL A 238 -4.66 -18.01 7.02
C VAL A 238 -4.98 -16.71 6.28
N TRP A 239 -6.08 -16.02 6.65
CA TRP A 239 -6.46 -14.73 6.07
C TRP A 239 -5.82 -13.52 6.77
N TYR A 240 -5.16 -13.68 7.92
CA TYR A 240 -4.65 -12.55 8.72
C TYR A 240 -3.50 -11.79 8.04
N PRO A 241 -2.53 -12.40 7.33
CA PRO A 241 -1.55 -11.65 6.54
C PRO A 241 -2.22 -10.77 5.47
N LEU A 242 -3.19 -11.33 4.74
CA LEU A 242 -3.94 -10.62 3.70
C LEU A 242 -4.77 -9.44 4.26
N LEU A 243 -5.24 -9.54 5.51
CA LEU A 243 -5.88 -8.43 6.21
C LEU A 243 -4.91 -7.26 6.44
N LEU A 244 -3.66 -7.55 6.81
CA LEU A 244 -2.62 -6.54 6.97
C LEU A 244 -2.21 -5.94 5.61
N ASP A 245 -2.07 -6.76 4.57
CA ASP A 245 -1.65 -6.31 3.24
C ASP A 245 -2.61 -5.28 2.63
N LEU A 246 -3.91 -5.49 2.84
CA LEU A 246 -5.00 -4.63 2.37
C LEU A 246 -5.34 -3.49 3.33
N CYS A 247 -4.75 -3.44 4.53
CA CYS A 247 -5.02 -2.39 5.51
C CYS A 247 -4.34 -1.08 5.10
N VAL A 248 -5.11 0.02 5.04
CA VAL A 248 -4.62 1.32 4.53
C VAL A 248 -4.59 2.45 5.57
N ALA A 249 -5.08 2.20 6.78
CA ALA A 249 -4.98 3.12 7.92
C ALA A 249 -4.79 2.34 9.24
N THR A 250 -4.37 3.00 10.31
CA THR A 250 -4.24 2.40 11.65
C THR A 250 -5.58 1.77 12.09
N PRO A 251 -5.62 0.46 12.44
CA PRO A 251 -6.85 -0.18 12.88
C PRO A 251 -7.40 0.44 14.18
N LEU A 252 -8.69 0.75 14.20
CA LEU A 252 -9.37 1.30 15.37
C LEU A 252 -9.70 0.16 16.34
N LEU A 253 -8.80 -0.11 17.29
CA LEU A 253 -9.02 -1.11 18.34
C LEU A 253 -10.21 -0.72 19.22
N LEU A 254 -11.23 -1.57 19.27
CA LEU A 254 -12.42 -1.36 20.09
C LEU A 254 -12.16 -1.86 21.51
N LEU A 255 -12.63 -1.11 22.52
CA LEU A 255 -12.52 -1.52 23.92
C LEU A 255 -13.42 -2.74 24.17
N SER A 256 -12.89 -3.78 24.82
CA SER A 256 -13.68 -4.93 25.26
C SER A 256 -14.41 -4.61 26.56
N PHE A 257 -15.74 -4.75 26.55
CA PHE A 257 -16.61 -4.60 27.72
C PHE A 257 -17.92 -5.39 27.53
N PRO A 258 -18.61 -5.79 28.62
CA PRO A 258 -19.92 -6.43 28.52
C PRO A 258 -20.92 -5.52 27.79
N GLY A 259 -21.41 -5.99 26.63
CA GLY A 259 -22.30 -5.20 25.76
C GLY A 259 -21.62 -4.56 24.55
N LEU A 260 -20.30 -4.75 24.33
CA LEU A 260 -19.64 -4.42 23.06
C LEU A 260 -20.35 -5.08 21.87
N LEU A 261 -20.76 -6.34 22.04
CA LEU A 261 -21.54 -7.12 21.08
C LEU A 261 -22.92 -7.47 21.65
N SER A 262 -23.94 -7.35 20.81
CA SER A 262 -25.33 -7.66 21.16
C SER A 262 -26.08 -8.35 20.03
N MET A 263 -27.03 -9.23 20.39
CA MET A 263 -27.92 -9.94 19.48
C MET A 263 -29.32 -9.99 20.11
N GLN A 264 -30.29 -9.30 19.51
CA GLN A 264 -31.70 -9.29 19.95
C GLN A 264 -31.92 -8.99 21.46
N GLY A 265 -31.05 -8.18 22.06
CA GLY A 265 -31.08 -7.83 23.49
C GLY A 265 -30.19 -8.70 24.38
N GLN A 266 -29.73 -9.86 23.90
CA GLN A 266 -28.69 -10.64 24.57
C GLN A 266 -27.31 -9.99 24.37
N ILE A 267 -26.48 -10.03 25.43
CA ILE A 267 -25.08 -9.60 25.41
C ILE A 267 -24.21 -10.81 25.08
N HIS A 268 -23.19 -10.62 24.23
CA HIS A 268 -22.23 -11.70 23.93
C HIS A 268 -21.45 -12.10 25.19
N PRO A 269 -21.18 -13.40 25.43
CA PRO A 269 -20.38 -13.85 26.56
C PRO A 269 -19.01 -13.13 26.66
N PRO A 270 -18.49 -12.89 27.87
CA PRO A 270 -17.15 -12.35 28.06
C PRO A 270 -16.11 -13.22 27.32
N SER A 271 -15.26 -12.56 26.53
CA SER A 271 -14.19 -13.21 25.78
C SER A 271 -13.08 -12.20 25.51
N ASP A 272 -11.82 -12.66 25.46
CA ASP A 272 -10.64 -11.83 25.17
C ASP A 272 -10.51 -11.48 23.67
N LEU A 273 -11.66 -11.27 23.02
CA LEU A 273 -11.79 -11.07 21.58
C LEU A 273 -11.43 -9.64 21.21
N GLN A 274 -10.14 -9.38 20.99
CA GLN A 274 -9.66 -8.12 20.44
C GLN A 274 -10.25 -7.90 19.04
N LEU A 275 -11.21 -6.98 18.92
CA LEU A 275 -11.85 -6.58 17.67
C LEU A 275 -11.43 -5.14 17.31
N PRO A 276 -10.63 -4.94 16.24
CA PRO A 276 -10.50 -3.65 15.60
C PRO A 276 -11.52 -3.44 14.47
N GLY A 277 -11.81 -2.17 14.18
CA GLY A 277 -12.28 -1.74 12.86
C GLY A 277 -11.10 -1.53 11.92
N TRP A 278 -11.06 -2.30 10.83
CA TRP A 278 -10.00 -2.27 9.82
C TRP A 278 -10.51 -1.53 8.57
N LEU A 279 -9.85 -0.44 8.18
CA LEU A 279 -10.08 0.18 6.87
C LEU A 279 -9.22 -0.54 5.82
N VAL A 280 -9.86 -1.25 4.90
CA VAL A 280 -9.18 -2.06 3.88
C VAL A 280 -9.51 -1.60 2.46
N SER A 281 -8.54 -1.72 1.56
CA SER A 281 -8.60 -1.32 0.16
C SER A 281 -7.78 -2.27 -0.70
N ALA A 282 -8.18 -2.47 -1.96
CA ALA A 282 -7.35 -3.13 -2.96
C ALA A 282 -6.20 -2.24 -3.46
N ASN A 283 -6.29 -0.91 -3.28
CA ASN A 283 -5.28 0.01 -3.78
C ASN A 283 -4.20 0.31 -2.73
N HIS A 284 -3.07 -0.37 -2.84
CA HIS A 284 -1.92 -0.20 -1.93
C HIS A 284 -1.36 1.23 -1.87
N THR A 285 -1.58 2.10 -2.88
CA THR A 285 -1.13 3.50 -2.82
C THR A 285 -1.96 4.37 -1.87
N GLN A 286 -3.09 3.86 -1.35
CA GLN A 286 -3.87 4.52 -0.32
C GLN A 286 -3.36 4.30 1.11
N ARG A 287 -2.34 3.45 1.33
CA ARG A 287 -1.69 3.25 2.63
C ARG A 287 -1.18 4.59 3.16
N GLN A 288 -1.91 5.24 4.08
CA GLN A 288 -1.49 6.49 4.73
C GLN A 288 -0.45 6.23 5.82
N ILE A 289 0.70 5.68 5.41
CA ILE A 289 1.84 5.43 6.27
C ILE A 289 2.54 6.77 6.56
N ASN A 290 2.71 7.09 7.85
CA ASN A 290 3.55 8.21 8.27
C ASN A 290 5.03 7.89 7.91
N PRO A 291 5.68 8.67 7.02
CA PRO A 291 7.02 8.36 6.51
C PRO A 291 8.14 8.59 7.53
N LEU A 292 7.82 9.07 8.75
CA LEU A 292 8.75 9.24 9.86
C LEU A 292 8.47 8.28 11.03
N GLN A 293 7.31 7.62 11.04
CA GLN A 293 6.87 6.74 12.12
C GLN A 293 5.97 5.62 11.55
N THR A 294 6.61 4.59 11.01
CA THR A 294 5.94 3.42 10.43
C THR A 294 6.31 2.12 11.15
N TYR A 295 5.54 1.06 10.89
CA TYR A 295 5.81 -0.30 11.37
C TYR A 295 7.10 -0.85 10.74
N PHE A 296 7.84 -1.67 11.49
CA PHE A 296 9.12 -2.19 11.03
C PHE A 296 9.03 -3.06 9.75
N SER A 297 7.90 -3.76 9.52
CA SER A 297 7.68 -4.52 8.28
C SER A 297 7.70 -3.62 7.05
N ALA A 298 7.02 -2.47 7.09
CA ALA A 298 6.94 -1.52 5.99
C ALA A 298 8.32 -0.98 5.55
N ILE A 299 9.29 -0.96 6.47
CA ILE A 299 10.68 -0.60 6.17
C ILE A 299 11.40 -1.71 5.38
N LEU A 300 11.17 -2.98 5.76
CA LEU A 300 11.68 -4.14 5.02
C LEU A 300 11.01 -4.24 3.63
N GLU A 301 9.68 -4.08 3.58
CA GLU A 301 8.88 -4.02 2.34
C GLU A 301 9.43 -2.94 1.40
N PHE A 302 9.66 -1.71 1.90
CA PHE A 302 10.21 -0.60 1.11
C PHE A 302 11.63 -0.90 0.57
N LEU A 303 12.54 -1.40 1.40
CA LEU A 303 13.92 -1.70 0.96
C LEU A 303 13.99 -2.89 -0.02
N ALA A 304 13.06 -3.84 0.08
CA ALA A 304 12.89 -4.91 -0.90
C ALA A 304 12.28 -4.38 -2.22
N PHE A 305 11.22 -3.57 -2.14
CA PHE A 305 10.57 -2.96 -3.30
C PHE A 305 11.54 -2.11 -4.13
N GLU A 306 12.36 -1.27 -3.50
CA GLU A 306 13.39 -0.50 -4.21
C GLU A 306 14.48 -1.39 -4.85
N TYR A 307 14.78 -2.56 -4.27
CA TYR A 307 15.71 -3.52 -4.88
C TYR A 307 15.14 -4.19 -6.15
N GLU A 308 13.87 -4.60 -6.10
CA GLU A 308 13.14 -5.14 -7.26
C GLU A 308 12.91 -4.07 -8.33
N ALA A 309 12.67 -2.81 -7.93
CA ALA A 309 12.67 -1.62 -8.80
C ALA A 309 14.08 -1.24 -9.33
N GLY A 310 15.03 -2.17 -9.29
CA GLY A 310 16.33 -2.10 -9.96
C GLY A 310 17.40 -1.24 -9.26
N LYS A 311 17.14 -0.66 -8.07
CA LYS A 311 18.13 0.24 -7.46
C LYS A 311 19.41 -0.52 -7.09
N ALA A 312 20.55 0.15 -7.24
CA ALA A 312 21.84 -0.37 -6.82
C ALA A 312 21.98 -0.37 -5.29
N TYR A 313 22.70 -1.35 -4.72
CA TYR A 313 22.96 -1.49 -3.28
C TYR A 313 23.39 -0.19 -2.58
N ARG A 314 24.17 0.66 -3.25
CA ARG A 314 24.61 1.96 -2.72
C ARG A 314 23.45 2.93 -2.43
N ILE A 315 22.39 2.91 -3.23
CA ILE A 315 21.18 3.72 -3.01
C ILE A 315 20.43 3.17 -1.79
N LEU A 316 20.19 1.86 -1.77
CA LEU A 316 19.47 1.15 -0.70
C LEU A 316 20.15 1.33 0.67
N ASN A 317 21.49 1.33 0.72
CA ASN A 317 22.23 1.62 1.94
C ASN A 317 22.16 3.11 2.37
N VAL A 318 22.00 4.05 1.44
CA VAL A 318 21.69 5.46 1.78
C VAL A 318 20.28 5.56 2.36
N CYS A 319 19.28 4.93 1.74
CA CYS A 319 17.91 4.85 2.27
C CYS A 319 17.88 4.26 3.68
N ARG A 320 18.51 3.09 3.89
CA ARG A 320 18.72 2.47 5.22
C ARG A 320 19.33 3.45 6.22
N SER A 321 20.34 4.20 5.82
CA SER A 321 21.04 5.13 6.70
C SER A 321 20.18 6.33 7.08
N ALA A 322 19.42 6.89 6.13
CA ALA A 322 18.49 7.99 6.38
C ALA A 322 17.35 7.56 7.31
N ILE A 323 16.69 6.43 7.02
CA ILE A 323 15.65 5.83 7.88
C ILE A 323 16.21 5.57 9.28
N SER A 324 17.42 5.02 9.39
CA SER A 324 18.12 4.78 10.66
C SER A 324 18.56 6.05 11.42
N MET A 325 18.39 7.24 10.85
CA MET A 325 18.61 8.53 11.51
C MET A 325 17.30 9.25 11.87
N THR A 326 16.21 9.01 11.13
CA THR A 326 14.93 9.70 11.31
C THR A 326 13.89 8.92 12.11
N HIS A 327 13.91 7.58 12.03
CA HIS A 327 12.89 6.75 12.67
C HIS A 327 13.20 6.49 14.16
N PRO A 328 12.16 6.26 14.98
CA PRO A 328 12.30 5.69 16.31
C PRO A 328 13.11 4.38 16.32
N LYS A 329 13.65 4.05 17.49
CA LYS A 329 14.30 2.75 17.72
C LYS A 329 13.27 1.61 17.61
N VAL A 330 13.72 0.49 17.04
CA VAL A 330 12.98 -0.78 17.00
C VAL A 330 13.79 -1.78 17.83
N ASP A 331 13.12 -2.43 18.80
CA ASP A 331 13.74 -3.36 19.75
C ASP A 331 15.00 -2.79 20.42
N SER A 332 14.91 -1.52 20.84
CA SER A 332 16.00 -0.68 21.40
C SER A 332 17.19 -0.37 20.48
N LEU A 333 17.25 -0.94 19.28
CA LEU A 333 18.26 -0.70 18.25
C LEU A 333 17.84 0.43 17.29
N ARG A 334 18.79 1.06 16.58
CA ARG A 334 18.40 1.85 15.39
C ARG A 334 17.98 0.91 14.27
N VAL A 335 17.08 1.35 13.40
CA VAL A 335 16.59 0.54 12.26
C VAL A 335 17.73 -0.05 11.41
N GLY A 336 18.75 0.75 11.10
CA GLY A 336 19.91 0.31 10.31
C GLY A 336 20.87 -0.65 11.06
N GLU A 337 20.69 -0.83 12.36
CA GLU A 337 21.43 -1.76 13.21
C GLU A 337 20.67 -3.09 13.43
N HIS A 338 19.37 -3.14 13.11
CA HIS A 338 18.50 -4.29 13.35
C HIS A 338 18.94 -5.54 12.53
N PRO A 339 18.91 -6.77 13.11
CA PRO A 339 19.38 -7.99 12.43
C PRO A 339 18.72 -8.23 11.06
N LEU A 340 17.39 -8.11 10.96
CA LEU A 340 16.68 -8.35 9.69
C LEU A 340 17.05 -7.33 8.59
N ILE A 341 17.34 -6.07 8.95
CA ILE A 341 17.79 -5.05 7.98
C ILE A 341 19.21 -5.36 7.50
N LYS A 342 20.10 -5.80 8.40
CA LYS A 342 21.45 -6.29 8.05
C LYS A 342 21.39 -7.52 7.14
N GLN A 343 20.48 -8.46 7.44
CA GLN A 343 20.30 -9.69 6.66
C GLN A 343 19.74 -9.40 5.26
N LEU A 344 18.69 -8.57 5.14
CA LEU A 344 18.12 -8.12 3.87
C LEU A 344 19.19 -7.48 2.98
N LEU A 345 19.96 -6.52 3.52
CA LEU A 345 20.99 -5.83 2.75
C LEU A 345 22.19 -6.71 2.41
N ARG A 346 22.54 -7.70 3.25
CA ARG A 346 23.54 -8.72 2.92
C ARG A 346 23.04 -9.64 1.78
N GLY A 347 21.76 -10.00 1.79
CA GLY A 347 21.11 -10.71 0.68
C GLY A 347 21.19 -9.92 -0.62
N ILE A 348 20.72 -8.67 -0.60
CA ILE A 348 20.77 -7.75 -1.75
C ILE A 348 22.20 -7.57 -2.29
N PHE A 349 23.20 -7.42 -1.41
CA PHE A 349 24.60 -7.32 -1.81
C PHE A 349 25.10 -8.59 -2.50
N ASN A 350 24.75 -9.77 -1.98
CA ASN A 350 25.15 -11.05 -2.56
C ASN A 350 24.44 -11.31 -3.91
N SER A 351 23.16 -10.97 -4.02
CA SER A 351 22.34 -11.19 -5.23
C SER A 351 22.67 -10.23 -6.38
N ARG A 352 23.11 -8.99 -6.08
CA ARG A 352 23.51 -7.99 -7.07
C ARG A 352 24.72 -7.19 -6.58
N PRO A 353 25.93 -7.78 -6.57
CA PRO A 353 27.13 -7.12 -6.05
C PRO A 353 27.48 -5.86 -6.87
N PRO A 354 27.93 -4.77 -6.22
CA PRO A 354 28.23 -3.52 -6.90
C PRO A 354 29.54 -3.62 -7.72
N LEU A 355 29.40 -3.64 -9.04
CA LEU A 355 30.53 -3.67 -9.96
C LEU A 355 31.36 -2.35 -9.93
N PRO A 356 32.67 -2.39 -10.20
CA PRO A 356 33.49 -1.20 -10.43
C PRO A 356 32.93 -0.33 -11.57
N ARG A 357 33.00 1.00 -11.44
CA ARG A 357 32.53 1.93 -12.49
C ARG A 357 33.39 1.88 -13.76
N TYR A 358 34.66 1.51 -13.63
CA TYR A 358 35.61 1.38 -14.73
C TYR A 358 36.29 0.01 -14.62
N SER A 359 36.40 -0.72 -15.73
CA SER A 359 37.11 -2.00 -15.83
C SER A 359 38.63 -1.85 -15.96
N GLY A 360 39.09 -0.65 -16.32
CA GLY A 360 40.50 -0.28 -16.44
C GLY A 360 40.68 1.23 -16.36
N THR A 361 41.81 1.75 -16.85
CA THR A 361 42.11 3.19 -16.92
C THR A 361 42.44 3.61 -18.35
N TRP A 362 42.39 4.92 -18.60
CA TRP A 362 42.95 5.53 -19.80
C TRP A 362 44.46 5.81 -19.62
N ASP A 363 45.17 5.89 -20.75
CA ASP A 363 46.61 6.13 -20.82
C ASP A 363 46.97 7.62 -20.66
N VAL A 364 47.81 7.93 -19.68
CA VAL A 364 48.27 9.29 -19.36
C VAL A 364 49.14 9.89 -20.48
N GLN A 365 49.85 9.07 -21.27
CA GLN A 365 50.69 9.57 -22.37
C GLN A 365 49.88 10.34 -23.41
N LYS A 366 48.65 9.91 -23.72
CA LYS A 366 47.72 10.71 -24.57
C LYS A 366 47.56 12.15 -24.10
N ALA A 367 47.35 12.35 -22.80
CA ALA A 367 47.15 13.69 -22.24
C ALA A 367 48.43 14.51 -22.22
N SER A 368 49.58 13.93 -21.86
CA SER A 368 50.86 14.65 -21.85
C SER A 368 51.38 14.96 -23.26
N SER A 369 51.24 14.04 -24.22
CA SER A 369 51.55 14.30 -25.63
C SER A 369 50.69 15.44 -26.18
N TYR A 370 49.39 15.46 -25.88
CA TYR A 370 48.52 16.58 -26.27
C TYR A 370 48.94 17.90 -25.60
N MET A 371 49.23 17.91 -24.29
CA MET A 371 49.77 19.08 -23.58
C MET A 371 51.07 19.64 -24.20
N ALA A 372 51.95 18.77 -24.71
CA ALA A 372 53.19 19.15 -25.36
C ALA A 372 52.98 19.67 -26.81
N SER A 373 51.97 19.15 -27.52
CA SER A 373 51.59 19.64 -28.86
C SER A 373 50.95 21.03 -28.86
N LEU A 374 50.40 21.48 -27.73
CA LEU A 374 49.80 22.82 -27.60
C LEU A 374 50.83 23.97 -27.69
N GLY A 375 52.13 23.69 -27.55
CA GLY A 375 53.19 24.70 -27.62
C GLY A 375 53.63 25.22 -26.25
N THR A 376 54.19 26.43 -26.24
CA THR A 376 54.57 27.18 -25.02
C THR A 376 53.34 27.82 -24.38
N ASN A 377 53.41 28.17 -23.09
CA ASN A 377 52.21 28.53 -22.31
C ASN A 377 51.68 29.94 -22.64
N ASP A 378 52.58 30.87 -22.97
CA ASP A 378 52.35 32.27 -23.37
C ASP A 378 51.49 32.40 -24.64
N LEU A 379 51.59 31.45 -25.56
CA LEU A 379 50.80 31.41 -26.79
C LEU A 379 49.39 30.81 -26.60
N LEU A 380 49.04 30.33 -25.39
CA LEU A 380 47.76 29.68 -25.14
C LEU A 380 46.68 30.69 -24.78
N THR A 381 45.55 30.62 -25.50
CA THR A 381 44.33 31.32 -25.07
C THR A 381 43.97 30.93 -23.63
N LEU A 382 43.48 31.91 -22.84
CA LEU A 382 43.11 31.71 -21.43
C LEU A 382 42.22 30.47 -21.21
N LYS A 383 41.33 30.13 -22.16
CA LYS A 383 40.56 28.88 -22.14
C LYS A 383 41.47 27.65 -22.11
N ILE A 384 42.36 27.48 -23.09
CA ILE A 384 43.23 26.31 -23.20
C ILE A 384 44.21 26.26 -22.02
N LEU A 385 44.76 27.40 -21.60
CA LEU A 385 45.63 27.52 -20.43
C LEU A 385 44.91 27.09 -19.14
N SER A 386 43.65 27.50 -18.96
CA SER A 386 42.78 27.07 -17.83
C SER A 386 42.57 25.55 -17.81
N LEU A 387 42.29 24.95 -18.97
CA LEU A 387 42.07 23.50 -19.08
C LEU A 387 43.38 22.72 -18.81
N LYS A 388 44.50 23.20 -19.35
CA LYS A 388 45.85 22.63 -19.19
C LYS A 388 46.28 22.64 -17.73
N LEU A 389 46.21 23.80 -17.06
CA LEU A 389 46.52 23.91 -15.62
C LEU A 389 45.59 23.02 -14.78
N GLY A 390 44.29 23.02 -15.08
CA GLY A 390 43.31 22.20 -14.37
C GLY A 390 43.64 20.70 -14.40
N LEU A 391 44.11 20.19 -15.55
CA LEU A 391 44.53 18.78 -15.67
C LEU A 391 45.92 18.53 -15.08
N LEU A 392 46.88 19.46 -15.22
CA LEU A 392 48.21 19.34 -14.60
C LEU A 392 48.10 19.27 -13.07
N LEU A 393 47.30 20.13 -12.43
CA LEU A 393 47.04 20.08 -10.99
C LEU A 393 46.41 18.74 -10.58
N ALA A 394 45.42 18.25 -11.34
CA ALA A 394 44.71 17.00 -11.04
C ALA A 394 45.55 15.72 -11.26
N LEU A 395 46.51 15.74 -12.19
CA LEU A 395 47.48 14.66 -12.40
C LEU A 395 48.56 14.66 -11.30
N THR A 396 49.11 15.83 -10.95
CA THR A 396 50.28 15.94 -10.06
C THR A 396 49.97 15.67 -8.59
N SER A 397 48.89 16.23 -8.02
CA SER A 397 48.54 15.96 -6.60
C SER A 397 47.62 14.75 -6.41
N MET A 398 47.16 14.14 -7.52
CA MET A 398 46.22 13.01 -7.53
C MET A 398 44.95 13.25 -6.68
N GLU A 399 44.54 14.50 -6.48
CA GLU A 399 43.52 14.88 -5.50
C GLU A 399 42.07 14.57 -5.92
N ARG A 400 41.09 15.07 -5.15
CA ARG A 400 39.71 15.22 -5.63
C ARG A 400 39.55 16.58 -6.29
N VAL A 401 38.68 16.64 -7.29
CA VAL A 401 38.29 17.89 -7.98
C VAL A 401 37.85 19.00 -6.99
N SER A 402 37.26 18.62 -5.86
CA SER A 402 36.89 19.55 -4.77
C SER A 402 38.05 20.09 -3.94
N GLU A 403 39.16 19.34 -3.83
CA GLU A 403 40.37 19.78 -3.12
C GLU A 403 41.11 20.79 -4.01
N THR A 404 41.29 20.48 -5.30
CA THR A 404 41.91 21.37 -6.30
C THR A 404 41.17 22.69 -6.52
N VAL A 405 39.83 22.71 -6.43
CA VAL A 405 39.03 23.95 -6.50
C VAL A 405 39.12 24.79 -5.22
N SER A 406 39.61 24.23 -4.12
CA SER A 406 39.84 24.96 -2.87
C SER A 406 41.24 25.54 -2.72
N HIS A 407 42.03 25.58 -3.80
CA HIS A 407 43.28 26.34 -3.85
C HIS A 407 43.02 27.85 -3.87
N TYR A 408 43.82 28.59 -3.09
CA TYR A 408 43.82 30.05 -3.02
C TYR A 408 45.24 30.59 -3.23
N LEU A 409 45.37 31.71 -3.94
CA LEU A 409 46.66 32.38 -4.16
C LEU A 409 47.34 32.78 -2.84
N ARG A 410 46.55 33.29 -1.88
CA ARG A 410 47.02 33.64 -0.52
C ARG A 410 47.73 32.49 0.21
N TYR A 411 47.36 31.24 -0.09
CA TYR A 411 47.89 30.04 0.57
C TYR A 411 48.81 29.23 -0.35
N ARG A 412 49.32 29.86 -1.42
CA ARG A 412 50.33 29.30 -2.32
C ARG A 412 51.73 29.60 -1.77
N ARG A 413 52.59 28.58 -1.71
CA ARG A 413 54.03 28.71 -1.47
C ARG A 413 54.78 28.09 -2.64
N LEU A 414 55.62 28.88 -3.32
CA LEU A 414 56.53 28.38 -4.36
C LEU A 414 57.80 27.84 -3.68
N THR A 415 58.30 26.71 -4.15
CA THR A 415 59.57 26.10 -3.71
C THR A 415 60.46 25.81 -4.93
N PRO A 416 61.76 25.51 -4.77
CA PRO A 416 62.59 25.08 -5.89
C PRO A 416 62.00 23.84 -6.60
N ASP A 417 61.45 22.93 -5.80
CA ASP A 417 60.94 21.62 -6.24
C ASP A 417 59.52 21.67 -6.81
N GLY A 418 58.79 22.80 -6.71
CA GLY A 418 57.39 22.84 -7.10
C GLY A 418 56.55 23.98 -6.50
N VAL A 419 55.27 23.69 -6.27
CA VAL A 419 54.33 24.59 -5.62
C VAL A 419 53.47 23.84 -4.60
N VAL A 420 53.29 24.45 -3.43
CA VAL A 420 52.43 23.98 -2.35
C VAL A 420 51.21 24.90 -2.24
N PHE A 421 50.01 24.32 -2.06
CA PHE A 421 48.80 25.03 -1.65
C PHE A 421 48.33 24.50 -0.30
N ASP A 422 48.29 25.36 0.72
CA ASP A 422 47.77 24.99 2.04
C ASP A 422 46.23 25.14 2.05
N LEU A 423 45.50 24.02 2.17
CA LEU A 423 44.03 24.02 2.10
C LEU A 423 43.41 24.59 3.37
N SER A 424 42.83 25.79 3.27
CA SER A 424 42.17 26.50 4.36
C SER A 424 40.80 25.94 4.77
N GLU A 425 40.30 24.91 4.08
CA GLU A 425 38.98 24.30 4.27
C GLU A 425 39.12 22.83 4.72
N LEU A 426 38.27 22.40 5.66
CA LEU A 426 38.24 21.01 6.13
C LEU A 426 37.76 20.06 5.03
N THR A 427 38.68 19.30 4.45
CA THR A 427 38.36 18.29 3.42
C THR A 427 37.63 17.09 4.03
N LYS A 428 36.95 16.26 3.21
CA LYS A 428 36.32 15.00 3.68
C LYS A 428 37.32 13.97 4.28
N LYS A 429 38.63 14.21 4.21
CA LYS A 429 39.68 13.39 4.87
C LYS A 429 40.22 14.01 6.17
N SER A 430 39.94 15.28 6.51
CA SER A 430 40.52 15.93 7.69
C SER A 430 40.08 15.26 8.98
N ARG A 431 41.03 14.84 9.81
CA ARG A 431 40.75 14.34 11.16
C ARG A 431 40.85 15.46 12.19
N PHE A 432 40.07 15.34 13.26
CA PHE A 432 40.28 16.13 14.47
C PHE A 432 41.73 15.95 14.96
N HIS A 433 42.41 17.04 15.29
CA HIS A 433 43.87 17.15 15.54
C HIS A 433 44.84 17.02 14.35
N GLN A 434 44.39 16.89 13.10
CA GLN A 434 45.27 17.07 11.94
C GLN A 434 45.20 18.50 11.42
N GLY A 435 46.36 19.08 11.10
CA GLY A 435 46.46 20.43 10.51
C GLY A 435 45.86 20.53 9.10
N PRO A 436 45.78 21.74 8.52
CA PRO A 436 45.33 21.93 7.15
C PRO A 436 46.16 21.09 6.18
N LYS A 437 45.49 20.42 5.23
CA LYS A 437 46.16 19.56 4.25
C LYS A 437 46.88 20.43 3.22
N ALA A 438 48.17 20.17 3.00
CA ALA A 438 48.89 20.74 1.86
C ALA A 438 48.66 19.88 0.60
N SER A 439 48.43 20.53 -0.54
CA SER A 439 48.59 19.93 -1.88
C SER A 439 49.95 20.35 -2.43
N PHE A 440 50.81 19.39 -2.77
CA PHE A 440 52.07 19.65 -3.46
C PHE A 440 51.97 19.26 -4.94
N HIS A 441 52.59 20.06 -5.80
CA HIS A 441 52.70 19.81 -7.23
C HIS A 441 54.16 20.02 -7.64
N ALA A 442 54.83 18.94 -8.03
CA ALA A 442 56.25 18.96 -8.40
C ALA A 442 56.49 19.78 -9.68
N SER A 443 57.60 20.52 -9.70
CA SER A 443 58.12 21.21 -10.88
C SER A 443 58.63 20.20 -11.92
N SER A 444 58.83 20.65 -13.15
CA SER A 444 59.46 19.86 -14.22
C SER A 444 60.25 20.79 -15.14
N PRO A 445 61.34 21.40 -14.65
CA PRO A 445 62.05 22.47 -15.37
C PRO A 445 62.63 22.00 -16.72
N ASP A 446 63.00 20.72 -16.83
CA ASP A 446 63.49 20.10 -18.07
C ASP A 446 62.41 19.95 -19.15
N ASN A 447 61.13 20.17 -18.81
CA ASN A 447 60.02 20.18 -19.74
C ASN A 447 58.99 21.29 -19.41
N PRO A 448 59.28 22.57 -19.74
CA PRO A 448 58.39 23.70 -19.45
C PRO A 448 56.99 23.58 -20.08
N LYS A 449 56.83 22.75 -21.11
CA LYS A 449 55.52 22.46 -21.73
C LYS A 449 54.62 21.60 -20.84
N LEU A 450 55.19 20.79 -19.94
CA LEU A 450 54.48 19.96 -18.96
C LEU A 450 54.61 20.46 -17.52
N CYS A 451 55.53 21.39 -17.25
CA CYS A 451 55.74 21.97 -15.93
C CYS A 451 54.47 22.66 -15.39
N VAL A 452 53.94 22.14 -14.27
CA VAL A 452 52.79 22.71 -13.57
C VAL A 452 53.08 24.10 -13.01
N VAL A 453 54.33 24.36 -12.58
CA VAL A 453 54.74 25.65 -12.01
C VAL A 453 54.78 26.74 -13.08
N ASP A 454 55.25 26.44 -14.29
CA ASP A 454 55.32 27.44 -15.36
C ASP A 454 53.96 27.66 -16.04
N CYS A 455 53.16 26.59 -16.16
CA CYS A 455 51.75 26.73 -16.55
C CYS A 455 50.92 27.52 -15.52
N LEU A 456 51.30 27.46 -14.23
CA LEU A 456 50.68 28.24 -13.15
C LEU A 456 51.07 29.71 -13.20
N LYS A 457 52.37 30.04 -13.34
CA LYS A 457 52.84 31.43 -13.46
C LYS A 457 52.13 32.17 -14.59
N GLU A 458 52.06 31.55 -15.76
CA GLU A 458 51.41 32.13 -16.95
C GLU A 458 49.90 32.32 -16.73
N TYR A 459 49.24 31.33 -16.12
CA TYR A 459 47.82 31.42 -15.78
C TYR A 459 47.53 32.52 -14.75
N GLU A 460 48.40 32.71 -13.77
CA GLU A 460 48.27 33.78 -12.78
C GLU A 460 48.41 35.16 -13.45
N GLY A 461 49.44 35.37 -14.27
CA GLY A 461 49.61 36.61 -15.05
C GLY A 461 48.42 36.89 -15.96
N GLY A 462 47.97 35.89 -16.73
CA GLY A 462 46.79 35.98 -17.60
C GLY A 462 45.44 36.10 -16.88
N THR A 463 45.39 35.94 -15.55
CA THR A 463 44.15 36.13 -14.75
C THR A 463 44.19 37.31 -13.79
N GLU A 464 45.35 37.92 -13.54
CA GLU A 464 45.48 39.04 -12.60
C GLU A 464 44.56 40.23 -12.93
N PRO A 465 44.41 40.70 -14.19
CA PRO A 465 43.48 41.78 -14.53
C PRO A 465 42.00 41.45 -14.24
N LEU A 466 41.65 40.16 -14.17
CA LEU A 466 40.28 39.69 -13.94
C LEU A 466 39.91 39.68 -12.44
N ARG A 467 40.91 39.72 -11.54
CA ARG A 467 40.72 39.60 -10.08
C ARG A 467 40.23 40.90 -9.44
N ALA A 468 40.64 42.05 -9.98
CA ALA A 468 40.35 43.38 -9.44
C ALA A 468 38.85 43.69 -9.28
N HIS A 469 37.98 43.07 -10.07
CA HIS A 469 36.53 43.32 -10.10
C HIS A 469 35.71 42.36 -9.21
N SER A 470 36.34 41.70 -8.22
CA SER A 470 35.70 40.66 -7.42
C SER A 470 35.79 40.90 -5.91
N GLU A 471 34.77 40.45 -5.17
CA GLU A 471 34.70 40.58 -3.70
C GLU A 471 35.95 39.99 -3.03
N ARG A 472 36.50 40.66 -2.00
CA ARG A 472 37.78 40.29 -1.34
C ARG A 472 37.93 38.81 -0.96
N SER A 473 36.85 38.13 -0.58
CA SER A 473 36.83 36.70 -0.24
C SER A 473 36.85 35.76 -1.44
N LYS A 474 36.32 36.21 -2.60
CA LYS A 474 36.23 35.46 -3.86
C LYS A 474 37.46 35.70 -4.75
N ALA A 475 38.06 36.90 -4.70
CA ALA A 475 39.23 37.32 -5.48
C ALA A 475 40.46 36.38 -5.35
N ASN A 476 40.60 35.76 -4.17
CA ASN A 476 41.77 34.96 -3.83
C ASN A 476 41.73 33.49 -4.30
N LYS A 477 40.60 32.96 -4.81
CA LYS A 477 40.56 31.58 -5.36
C LYS A 477 41.46 31.48 -6.59
N LEU A 478 42.23 30.40 -6.71
CA LEU A 478 43.15 30.20 -7.83
C LEU A 478 42.39 30.17 -9.17
N LEU A 479 41.48 29.21 -9.35
CA LEU A 479 40.86 28.91 -10.63
C LEU A 479 39.60 29.76 -10.87
N LEU A 480 39.67 30.65 -11.86
CA LEU A 480 38.60 31.54 -12.32
C LEU A 480 38.00 31.06 -13.65
N SER A 481 36.72 31.33 -13.87
CA SER A 481 36.05 31.07 -15.15
C SER A 481 36.71 31.87 -16.29
N TYR A 482 37.11 31.21 -17.38
CA TYR A 482 37.51 31.90 -18.62
C TYR A 482 36.33 32.61 -19.34
N ILE A 483 35.09 32.37 -18.89
CA ILE A 483 33.88 33.05 -19.37
C ILE A 483 33.51 34.18 -18.40
N ARG A 484 33.16 35.37 -18.92
CA ARG A 484 32.62 36.50 -18.15
C ARG A 484 31.40 36.05 -17.30
N PRO A 485 31.22 36.55 -16.06
CA PRO A 485 32.00 37.57 -15.39
C PRO A 485 33.14 36.99 -14.52
N HIS A 486 33.88 35.99 -15.02
CA HIS A 486 35.17 35.51 -14.46
C HIS A 486 35.17 35.08 -12.99
N ARG A 487 33.99 34.68 -12.47
CA ARG A 487 33.83 34.18 -11.09
C ARG A 487 34.68 32.92 -10.84
N PRO A 488 35.11 32.66 -9.59
CA PRO A 488 35.74 31.40 -9.21
C PRO A 488 34.92 30.18 -9.63
N ILE A 489 35.60 29.13 -10.08
CA ILE A 489 34.92 27.93 -10.59
C ILE A 489 34.41 27.03 -9.46
N SER A 490 33.43 26.18 -9.77
CA SER A 490 33.00 25.09 -8.91
C SER A 490 33.66 23.76 -9.29
N SER A 491 33.56 22.75 -8.41
CA SER A 491 33.98 21.37 -8.70
C SER A 491 33.34 20.79 -9.97
N GLU A 492 32.13 21.24 -10.31
CA GLU A 492 31.41 20.85 -11.53
C GLU A 492 32.02 21.53 -12.77
N SER A 493 32.43 22.80 -12.67
CA SER A 493 33.16 23.47 -13.76
C SER A 493 34.54 22.87 -13.99
N LEU A 494 35.32 22.54 -12.95
CA LEU A 494 36.59 21.82 -13.13
C LEU A 494 36.35 20.39 -13.67
N SER A 495 35.27 19.71 -13.28
CA SER A 495 34.92 18.40 -13.84
C SER A 495 34.66 18.48 -15.35
N ARG A 496 33.92 19.50 -15.82
CA ARG A 496 33.71 19.75 -17.25
C ARG A 496 35.00 20.17 -17.97
N TRP A 497 35.90 20.91 -17.33
CA TRP A 497 37.20 21.25 -17.89
C TRP A 497 38.07 20.01 -18.13
N LEU A 498 38.21 19.15 -17.11
CA LEU A 498 38.97 17.91 -17.20
C LEU A 498 38.42 17.00 -18.31
N VAL A 499 37.10 16.81 -18.38
CA VAL A 499 36.46 16.04 -19.46
C VAL A 499 36.69 16.67 -20.83
N SER A 500 36.58 18.01 -20.96
CA SER A 500 36.85 18.69 -22.23
C SER A 500 38.28 18.46 -22.71
N PHE A 501 39.27 18.53 -21.82
CA PHE A 501 40.68 18.32 -22.20
C PHE A 501 40.97 16.87 -22.55
N LEU A 502 40.44 15.91 -21.79
CA LEU A 502 40.56 14.47 -22.09
C LEU A 502 39.97 14.12 -23.47
N SER A 503 38.81 14.69 -23.81
CA SER A 503 38.20 14.51 -25.13
C SER A 503 39.08 15.09 -26.25
N SER A 504 39.72 16.24 -26.04
CA SER A 504 40.67 16.83 -27.00
C SER A 504 41.96 16.00 -27.13
N ALA A 505 42.37 15.29 -26.08
CA ALA A 505 43.52 14.39 -26.06
C ALA A 505 43.23 12.96 -26.60
N GLY A 506 42.06 12.71 -27.19
CA GLY A 506 41.72 11.39 -27.75
C GLY A 506 41.52 10.29 -26.69
N VAL A 507 41.08 10.68 -25.49
CA VAL A 507 40.58 9.75 -24.45
C VAL A 507 39.07 9.63 -24.60
N ASP A 508 38.54 8.40 -24.52
CA ASP A 508 37.09 8.16 -24.61
C ASP A 508 36.37 8.70 -23.36
N THR A 509 35.79 9.89 -23.51
CA THR A 509 35.01 10.52 -22.44
C THR A 509 33.57 10.02 -22.33
N THR A 510 33.10 9.08 -23.17
CA THR A 510 31.82 8.39 -22.92
C THR A 510 31.96 7.51 -21.67
N ILE A 511 33.05 6.76 -21.59
CA ILE A 511 33.48 5.96 -20.43
C ILE A 511 34.09 6.87 -19.35
N PHE A 512 35.22 7.52 -19.64
CA PHE A 512 36.07 8.15 -18.63
C PHE A 512 35.61 9.59 -18.30
N LYS A 513 35.24 9.82 -17.03
CA LYS A 513 34.85 11.15 -16.52
C LYS A 513 35.93 11.71 -15.60
N ALA A 514 35.84 12.99 -15.22
CA ALA A 514 36.85 13.71 -14.42
C ALA A 514 37.47 12.94 -13.23
N HIS A 515 36.69 12.17 -12.48
CA HIS A 515 37.20 11.39 -11.34
C HIS A 515 38.22 10.29 -11.76
N SER A 516 38.20 9.83 -13.01
CA SER A 516 39.16 8.85 -13.53
C SER A 516 40.60 9.38 -13.56
N VAL A 517 40.81 10.70 -13.61
CA VAL A 517 42.15 11.32 -13.68
C VAL A 517 43.04 10.89 -12.51
N ARG A 518 42.49 10.88 -11.29
CA ARG A 518 43.19 10.37 -10.09
C ARG A 518 43.60 8.91 -10.25
N GLY A 519 42.74 8.08 -10.84
CA GLY A 519 43.03 6.67 -11.09
C GLY A 519 44.17 6.51 -12.08
N ALA A 520 44.05 7.14 -13.24
CA ALA A 520 45.07 7.13 -14.30
C ALA A 520 46.44 7.62 -13.80
N ALA A 521 46.47 8.72 -13.04
CA ALA A 521 47.69 9.23 -12.41
C ALA A 521 48.33 8.20 -11.46
N SER A 522 47.55 7.61 -10.55
CA SER A 522 48.06 6.60 -9.60
C SER A 522 48.51 5.31 -10.29
N SER A 523 47.85 4.91 -11.38
CA SER A 523 48.27 3.77 -12.19
C SER A 523 49.56 4.06 -12.96
N ALA A 524 49.69 5.25 -13.57
CA ALA A 524 50.90 5.66 -14.27
C ALA A 524 52.11 5.79 -13.32
N ALA A 525 51.90 6.34 -12.12
CA ALA A 525 52.92 6.40 -11.07
C ALA A 525 53.42 4.99 -10.67
N MET A 526 52.50 4.04 -10.47
CA MET A 526 52.82 2.64 -10.19
C MET A 526 53.59 1.99 -11.36
N SER A 527 53.15 2.20 -12.60
CA SER A 527 53.83 1.71 -13.81
C SER A 527 55.21 2.33 -14.03
N ALA A 528 55.45 3.53 -13.50
CA ALA A 528 56.77 4.19 -13.48
C ALA A 528 57.66 3.75 -12.29
N GLY A 529 57.23 2.79 -11.47
CA GLY A 529 58.00 2.25 -10.36
C GLY A 529 57.94 3.06 -9.05
N ILE A 530 57.07 4.05 -8.95
CA ILE A 530 56.86 4.82 -7.70
C ILE A 530 56.20 3.90 -6.66
N SER A 531 56.67 3.93 -5.41
CA SER A 531 56.21 2.98 -4.40
C SER A 531 54.74 3.21 -4.00
N LEU A 532 54.05 2.14 -3.62
CA LEU A 532 52.67 2.22 -3.13
C LEU A 532 52.53 3.13 -1.90
N LYS A 533 53.58 3.29 -1.09
CA LYS A 533 53.59 4.17 0.07
C LYS A 533 53.47 5.64 -0.35
N ASP A 534 54.22 6.04 -1.38
CA ASP A 534 54.34 7.42 -1.84
C ASP A 534 53.17 7.82 -2.77
N ILE A 535 52.48 6.83 -3.34
CA ILE A 535 51.20 7.00 -4.07
C ILE A 535 50.01 7.16 -3.09
N LEU A 536 50.16 6.76 -1.82
CA LEU A 536 49.08 6.74 -0.82
C LEU A 536 49.15 7.84 0.26
N SER A 537 50.30 8.52 0.41
CA SER A 537 50.47 9.71 1.25
C SER A 537 49.61 10.88 0.79
#